data_AF-A0A803VE21-F1
#
_entry.id   AF-A0A803VE21-F1
#
_cell.length_a   1.000
_cell.length_b   1.000
_cell.length_c   1.000
_cell.angle_alpha   90.00
_cell.angle_beta   90.00
_cell.angle_gamma   90.00
#
_symmetry.space_group_name_H-M   'P 1'
#
loop_
_entity.id
_entity.type
_entity.pdbx_description
1 polymer ?
#
loop_
_entity_poly.entity_id
_entity_poly.type
_entity_poly.pdbx_seq_one_letter_code
_entity_poly.pdbx_strand_id
1 'polypeptide(L)'
;GAVAAGRLGTLGTGAGGASGAEGAAGCWSRAGAGGETRPPHCGRGSDAAAVSPQTATLRPYLNAVRATLQAALCLENFSSQVVERHNKPEVEVRSSKELLLQPVIISRNEKEKVLIEGSINSVRVSIAVKQADEIEKILCHKFMRFMMMRAENFFILRRKPVEGYDISFLITNFHTEQMYKHKLVDFVIHFMEEIDKEISEMKLSVNARARIVAEEFLKNVRL
;
A
#
# COMPACT_ATOMS: atom_id res chain seq x y z
N GLY A 1 -21.42 -44.02 7.04
CA GLY A 1 -22.06 -42.94 6.27
C GLY A 1 -21.02 -42.34 5.36
N ALA A 2 -21.29 -42.31 4.06
CA ALA A 2 -20.31 -42.29 2.98
C ALA A 2 -19.54 -40.97 2.79
N VAL A 3 -18.28 -41.16 2.34
CA VAL A 3 -17.36 -40.18 1.75
C VAL A 3 -17.88 -39.77 0.36
N ALA A 4 -17.95 -38.47 0.08
CA ALA A 4 -18.27 -37.94 -1.26
C ALA A 4 -17.01 -37.38 -1.92
N ALA A 5 -16.40 -38.20 -2.78
CA ALA A 5 -15.41 -37.79 -3.76
C ALA A 5 -16.14 -37.18 -4.98
N GLY A 6 -15.79 -35.94 -5.33
CA GLY A 6 -16.24 -35.25 -6.54
C GLY A 6 -15.18 -35.33 -7.64
N ARG A 7 -15.59 -35.85 -8.79
CA ARG A 7 -14.78 -36.39 -9.89
C ARG A 7 -14.07 -35.35 -10.75
N LEU A 8 -12.91 -35.77 -11.24
CA LEU A 8 -12.24 -35.30 -12.47
C LEU A 8 -13.21 -35.38 -13.67
N GLY A 9 -13.21 -34.32 -14.49
CA GLY A 9 -13.78 -34.30 -15.82
C GLY A 9 -12.78 -33.70 -16.81
N THR A 10 -11.97 -34.55 -17.42
CA THR A 10 -11.19 -34.26 -18.63
C THR A 10 -12.07 -34.50 -19.85
N LEU A 11 -12.23 -33.49 -20.71
CA LEU A 11 -12.69 -33.63 -22.09
C LEU A 11 -11.76 -32.81 -22.98
N GLY A 12 -11.21 -33.48 -24.00
CA GLY A 12 -10.13 -32.97 -24.83
C GLY A 12 -10.57 -32.23 -26.10
N THR A 13 -9.54 -31.65 -26.71
CA THR A 13 -9.25 -31.54 -28.16
C THR A 13 -10.32 -30.97 -29.10
N GLY A 14 -10.00 -29.84 -29.72
CA GLY A 14 -10.62 -29.37 -30.96
C GLY A 14 -10.04 -28.04 -31.43
N ALA A 15 -9.41 -28.05 -32.60
CA ALA A 15 -8.66 -26.97 -33.24
C ALA A 15 -9.54 -25.80 -33.74
N GLY A 16 -8.91 -24.64 -33.98
CA GLY A 16 -9.51 -23.53 -34.74
C GLY A 16 -8.70 -22.24 -34.63
N GLY A 17 -7.86 -21.98 -35.63
CA GLY A 17 -7.06 -20.77 -35.71
C GLY A 17 -7.81 -19.54 -36.23
N ALA A 18 -7.18 -18.38 -35.98
CA ALA A 18 -7.20 -17.13 -36.73
C ALA A 18 -8.55 -16.44 -37.01
N SER A 19 -8.72 -15.24 -36.44
CA SER A 19 -9.01 -13.99 -37.18
C SER A 19 -9.39 -12.87 -36.19
N GLY A 20 -9.00 -11.62 -36.49
CA GLY A 20 -9.50 -10.44 -35.78
C GLY A 20 -8.48 -9.34 -35.49
N ALA A 21 -7.64 -8.97 -36.46
CA ALA A 21 -6.94 -7.69 -36.46
C ALA A 21 -7.44 -6.90 -37.68
N GLU A 22 -8.38 -5.99 -37.46
CA GLU A 22 -8.85 -5.01 -38.44
C GLU A 22 -8.75 -3.61 -37.84
N GLY A 23 -8.24 -2.66 -38.62
CA GLY A 23 -8.28 -1.24 -38.28
C GLY A 23 -7.12 -0.37 -38.76
N ALA A 24 -6.47 -0.68 -39.90
CA ALA A 24 -5.55 0.25 -40.55
C ALA A 24 -6.07 0.57 -41.97
N ALA A 25 -6.80 1.68 -42.08
CA ALA A 25 -7.15 2.36 -43.32
C ALA A 25 -6.84 3.85 -43.07
N GLY A 26 -6.21 4.63 -43.94
CA GLY A 26 -5.72 4.41 -45.29
C GLY A 26 -5.11 5.73 -45.78
N CYS A 27 -4.89 5.80 -47.09
CA CYS A 27 -4.46 6.97 -47.88
C CYS A 27 -2.96 7.32 -47.86
N TRP A 28 -2.23 6.61 -48.71
CA TRP A 28 -1.10 7.18 -49.45
C TRP A 28 -1.61 7.74 -50.78
N SER A 29 -1.40 9.04 -51.03
CA SER A 29 -1.27 9.58 -52.39
C SER A 29 -0.55 10.94 -52.41
N ARG A 30 0.73 10.87 -52.82
CA ARG A 30 1.39 11.63 -53.91
C ARG A 30 1.48 13.19 -53.82
N ALA A 31 2.71 13.61 -53.49
CA ALA A 31 3.60 14.59 -54.14
C ALA A 31 3.20 16.07 -54.36
N GLY A 32 4.11 16.97 -53.98
CA GLY A 32 4.17 18.37 -54.44
C GLY A 32 5.27 19.17 -53.74
N ALA A 33 6.10 19.88 -54.51
CA ALA A 33 7.41 20.41 -54.17
C ALA A 33 7.47 21.73 -53.36
N GLY A 34 8.59 21.93 -52.65
CA GLY A 34 9.39 23.16 -52.67
C GLY A 34 9.08 24.30 -51.68
N GLY A 35 10.13 24.79 -50.99
CA GLY A 35 10.22 26.18 -50.52
C GLY A 35 10.40 26.38 -49.01
N GLU A 36 11.57 26.89 -48.63
CA GLU A 36 11.92 27.40 -47.29
C GLU A 36 10.91 28.41 -46.70
N THR A 37 10.71 28.37 -45.38
CA THR A 37 10.98 29.47 -44.43
C THR A 37 10.35 29.23 -43.04
N ARG A 38 11.19 29.37 -41.99
CA ARG A 38 10.92 29.67 -40.55
C ARG A 38 10.01 28.73 -39.73
N PRO A 39 10.40 28.32 -38.50
CA PRO A 39 9.46 27.66 -37.59
C PRO A 39 8.49 28.70 -37.00
N PRO A 40 7.17 28.46 -37.05
CA PRO A 40 6.22 29.21 -36.24
C PRO A 40 6.22 28.64 -34.81
N HIS A 41 6.01 29.52 -33.85
CA HIS A 41 5.75 29.24 -32.45
C HIS A 41 4.91 27.96 -32.24
N CYS A 42 5.48 26.92 -31.63
CA CYS A 42 4.69 25.93 -30.91
C CYS A 42 4.54 26.45 -29.47
N GLY A 43 3.35 26.80 -29.03
CA GLY A 43 2.29 25.82 -28.83
C GLY A 43 2.30 25.53 -27.34
N ARG A 44 1.70 26.46 -26.59
CA ARG A 44 1.43 26.38 -25.16
C ARG A 44 0.78 25.01 -24.91
N GLY A 45 1.54 24.07 -24.35
CA GLY A 45 1.07 22.76 -23.92
C GLY A 45 0.11 22.94 -22.74
N SER A 46 -1.14 23.25 -23.05
CA SER A 46 -2.28 22.90 -22.22
C SER A 46 -2.39 21.38 -22.24
N ASP A 47 -1.89 20.76 -21.17
CA ASP A 47 -2.51 19.62 -20.48
C ASP A 47 -1.66 19.28 -19.23
N ALA A 48 -1.33 20.30 -18.44
CA ALA A 48 -1.13 20.07 -17.02
C ALA A 48 -2.52 19.81 -16.43
N ALA A 49 -2.97 18.55 -16.52
CA ALA A 49 -4.12 18.07 -15.76
C ALA A 49 -3.97 18.63 -14.34
N ALA A 50 -4.99 19.36 -13.86
CA ALA A 50 -4.98 20.00 -12.56
C ALA A 50 -4.88 18.91 -11.49
N VAL A 51 -3.65 18.51 -11.15
CA VAL A 51 -3.34 17.60 -10.06
C VAL A 51 -3.75 18.33 -8.80
N SER A 52 -4.76 17.82 -8.10
CA SER A 52 -5.16 18.35 -6.80
C SER A 52 -3.91 18.48 -5.92
N PRO A 53 -3.74 19.55 -5.12
CA PRO A 53 -2.52 19.76 -4.34
C PRO A 53 -2.20 18.59 -3.39
N GLN A 54 -3.21 17.77 -3.07
CA GLN A 54 -3.10 16.54 -2.29
C GLN A 54 -2.64 15.29 -3.07
N THR A 55 -2.42 15.33 -4.37
CA THR A 55 -1.82 14.21 -5.13
C THR A 55 -0.38 14.50 -5.55
N ALA A 56 -0.02 15.78 -5.71
CA ALA A 56 1.34 16.21 -6.05
C ALA A 56 2.39 15.82 -4.98
N THR A 57 2.01 15.80 -3.70
CA THR A 57 2.94 15.53 -2.58
C THR A 57 3.00 14.06 -2.15
N LEU A 58 2.09 13.20 -2.63
CA LEU A 58 2.03 11.79 -2.22
C LEU A 58 3.22 11.01 -2.79
N ARG A 59 3.51 11.18 -4.08
CA ARG A 59 4.58 10.45 -4.76
C ARG A 59 5.98 10.75 -4.20
N PRO A 60 6.36 12.02 -3.95
CA PRO A 60 7.62 12.34 -3.26
C PRO A 60 7.70 11.74 -1.86
N TYR A 61 6.59 11.75 -1.10
CA TYR A 61 6.54 11.18 0.24
C TYR A 61 6.76 9.66 0.23
N LEU A 62 6.05 8.92 -0.62
CA LEU A 62 6.22 7.48 -0.75
C LEU A 62 7.62 7.11 -1.25
N ASN A 63 8.20 7.91 -2.16
CA ASN A 63 9.58 7.71 -2.60
C ASN A 63 10.60 7.90 -1.47
N ALA A 64 10.41 8.90 -0.60
CA ALA A 64 11.26 9.11 0.56
C ALA A 64 11.13 7.95 1.57
N VAL A 65 9.92 7.49 1.83
CA VAL A 65 9.66 6.31 2.69
C VAL A 65 10.33 5.07 2.09
N ARG A 66 10.15 4.82 0.79
CA ARG A 66 10.76 3.69 0.06
C ARG A 66 12.28 3.70 0.17
N ALA A 67 12.93 4.82 -0.11
CA ALA A 67 14.37 4.95 -0.03
C ALA A 67 14.90 4.69 1.40
N THR A 68 14.18 5.21 2.40
CA THR A 68 14.54 5.03 3.81
C THR A 68 14.36 3.58 4.27
N LEU A 69 13.26 2.93 3.87
CA LEU A 69 13.03 1.51 4.17
C LEU A 69 14.08 0.63 3.49
N GLN A 70 14.48 0.95 2.26
CA GLN A 70 15.50 0.19 1.55
C GLN A 70 16.88 0.29 2.22
N ALA A 71 17.21 1.44 2.82
CA ALA A 71 18.41 1.62 3.62
C ALA A 71 18.29 0.92 4.99
N ALA A 72 17.12 0.97 5.63
CA ALA A 72 16.89 0.41 6.96
C ALA A 72 16.82 -1.12 6.96
N LEU A 73 16.32 -1.76 5.89
CA LEU A 73 16.17 -3.22 5.78
C LEU A 73 17.46 -3.96 5.42
N CYS A 74 18.61 -3.44 5.84
CA CYS A 74 19.90 -4.11 5.80
C CYS A 74 20.09 -4.87 7.13
N LEU A 75 19.27 -5.91 7.31
CA LEU A 75 19.22 -6.69 8.55
C LEU A 75 20.19 -7.87 8.50
N GLU A 76 20.82 -8.13 9.64
CA GLU A 76 21.70 -9.28 9.85
C GLU A 76 21.24 -10.10 11.05
N ASN A 77 21.52 -11.40 11.04
CA ASN A 77 21.21 -12.26 12.16
C ASN A 77 22.17 -11.95 13.33
N PHE A 78 21.63 -11.47 14.44
CA PHE A 78 22.38 -11.05 15.61
C PHE A 78 21.85 -11.73 16.88
N SER A 79 22.74 -12.43 17.60
CA SER A 79 22.39 -13.10 18.87
C SER A 79 22.35 -12.08 20.01
N SER A 80 21.44 -12.28 20.98
CA SER A 80 21.31 -11.34 22.10
C SER A 80 22.56 -11.36 22.98
N GLN A 81 23.06 -10.16 23.33
CA GLN A 81 24.22 -10.00 24.22
C GLN A 81 23.84 -10.12 25.70
N VAL A 82 22.56 -9.90 26.05
CA VAL A 82 22.10 -9.87 27.45
C VAL A 82 21.64 -11.24 27.93
N VAL A 83 21.01 -12.02 27.05
CA VAL A 83 20.45 -13.34 27.39
C VAL A 83 21.07 -14.40 26.49
N GLU A 84 21.79 -15.34 27.10
CA GLU A 84 22.46 -16.41 26.37
C GLU A 84 21.46 -17.23 25.55
N ARG A 85 21.82 -17.57 24.29
CA ARG A 85 21.04 -18.42 23.38
C ARG A 85 19.66 -17.88 22.99
N HIS A 86 19.38 -16.61 23.25
CA HIS A 86 18.16 -15.95 22.77
C HIS A 86 18.46 -15.08 21.53
N ASN A 87 17.53 -15.09 20.58
CA ASN A 87 17.48 -14.15 19.48
C ASN A 87 16.16 -13.39 19.58
N LYS A 88 16.24 -12.11 19.96
CA LYS A 88 15.08 -11.24 20.14
C LYS A 88 15.26 -10.01 19.26
N PRO A 89 14.18 -9.44 18.71
CA PRO A 89 14.26 -8.20 17.95
C PRO A 89 14.75 -7.07 18.86
N GLU A 90 15.96 -6.56 18.60
CA GLU A 90 16.63 -5.57 19.44
C GLU A 90 15.86 -4.23 19.48
N VAL A 91 15.12 -3.89 18.41
CA VAL A 91 14.26 -2.69 18.36
C VAL A 91 13.09 -2.73 19.37
N GLU A 92 12.66 -3.92 19.80
CA GLU A 92 11.62 -4.09 20.82
C GLU A 92 12.20 -4.15 22.23
N VAL A 93 13.32 -4.85 22.42
CA VAL A 93 13.93 -5.05 23.74
C VAL A 93 14.68 -3.81 24.22
N ARG A 94 15.36 -3.10 23.29
CA ARG A 94 16.12 -1.87 23.55
C ARG A 94 17.11 -1.98 24.72
N SER A 95 17.68 -3.18 24.94
CA SER A 95 18.68 -3.42 25.99
C SER A 95 20.02 -2.78 25.66
N SER A 96 20.42 -2.84 24.39
CA SER A 96 21.70 -2.41 23.88
C SER A 96 21.53 -1.19 22.99
N LYS A 97 22.01 -0.02 23.43
CA LYS A 97 21.86 1.24 22.68
C LYS A 97 22.73 1.28 21.44
N GLU A 98 23.85 0.56 21.46
CA GLU A 98 24.81 0.42 20.36
C GLU A 98 24.22 -0.33 19.15
N LEU A 99 23.17 -1.12 19.36
CA LEU A 99 22.50 -1.88 18.30
C LEU A 99 21.32 -1.12 17.69
N LEU A 100 20.96 0.04 18.26
CA LEU A 100 19.84 0.85 17.80
C LEU A 100 20.34 1.94 16.86
N LEU A 101 19.67 2.08 15.72
CA LEU A 101 19.90 3.19 14.80
C LEU A 101 19.05 4.39 15.22
N GLN A 102 19.43 5.57 14.73
CA GLN A 102 18.68 6.79 14.97
C GLN A 102 17.27 6.66 14.36
N PRO A 103 16.18 6.86 15.14
CA PRO A 103 14.83 6.87 14.61
C PRO A 103 14.64 8.01 13.60
N VAL A 104 14.03 7.69 12.46
CA VAL A 104 13.74 8.65 11.39
C VAL A 104 12.23 8.82 11.26
N ILE A 105 11.77 10.06 11.22
CA ILE A 105 10.36 10.40 10.98
C ILE A 105 10.26 11.07 9.62
N ILE A 106 9.38 10.54 8.77
CA ILE A 106 9.06 11.12 7.47
C ILE A 106 7.61 11.57 7.57
N SER A 107 7.39 12.88 7.48
CA SER A 107 6.06 13.47 7.54
C SER A 107 5.69 14.07 6.19
N ARG A 108 4.47 13.79 5.75
CA ARG A 108 3.89 14.49 4.60
C ARG A 108 3.14 15.74 5.05
N ASN A 109 2.38 15.60 6.13
CA ASN A 109 1.61 16.65 6.81
C ASN A 109 1.73 16.42 8.32
N GLU A 110 1.17 17.32 9.14
CA GLU A 110 1.16 17.17 10.61
C GLU A 110 0.48 15.87 11.09
N LYS A 111 -0.54 15.42 10.33
CA LYS A 111 -1.33 14.22 10.63
C LYS A 111 -0.79 12.94 10.01
N GLU A 112 -0.09 13.04 8.89
CA GLU A 112 0.35 11.88 8.09
C GLU A 112 1.87 11.76 8.18
N LYS A 113 2.33 10.75 8.91
CA LYS A 113 3.75 10.53 9.20
C LYS A 113 4.06 9.06 9.38
N VAL A 114 5.28 8.68 9.02
CA VAL A 114 5.84 7.35 9.25
C VAL A 114 7.07 7.48 10.14
N LEU A 115 7.12 6.68 11.20
CA LEU A 115 8.28 6.51 12.06
C LEU A 115 8.98 5.20 11.71
N ILE A 116 10.26 5.28 11.39
CA ILE A 116 11.11 4.13 11.08
C ILE A 116 12.18 4.06 12.17
N GLU A 117 12.18 2.95 12.90
CA GLU A 117 13.16 2.65 13.93
C GLU A 117 13.95 1.42 13.47
N GLY A 118 15.23 1.64 13.18
CA GLY A 118 16.12 0.57 12.73
C GLY A 118 16.96 0.00 13.86
N SER A 119 17.34 -1.26 13.71
CA SER A 119 18.34 -1.94 14.52
C SER A 119 19.08 -2.95 13.63
N ILE A 120 20.11 -3.61 14.17
CA ILE A 120 20.92 -4.59 13.46
C ILE A 120 20.11 -5.79 12.93
N ASN A 121 19.16 -6.31 13.71
CA ASN A 121 18.41 -7.53 13.39
C ASN A 121 16.92 -7.31 13.09
N SER A 122 16.44 -6.09 13.30
CA SER A 122 15.01 -5.78 13.18
C SER A 122 14.75 -4.30 12.88
N VAL A 123 13.68 -4.03 12.14
CA VAL A 123 13.17 -2.70 11.83
C VAL A 123 11.71 -2.64 12.24
N ARG A 124 11.34 -1.57 12.95
CA ARG A 124 9.96 -1.25 13.26
C ARG A 124 9.50 -0.06 12.41
N VAL A 125 8.35 -0.22 11.77
CA VAL A 125 7.75 0.82 10.91
C VAL A 125 6.38 1.14 11.47
N SER A 126 6.16 2.37 11.93
CA SER A 126 4.87 2.82 12.46
C SER A 126 4.28 3.89 11.57
N ILE A 127 3.01 3.73 11.22
CA ILE A 127 2.33 4.56 10.22
C ILE A 127 1.15 5.27 10.88
N ALA A 128 1.10 6.59 10.72
CA ALA A 128 -0.04 7.42 11.06
C ALA A 128 -0.81 7.73 9.77
N VAL A 129 -2.05 7.29 9.71
CA VAL A 129 -2.93 7.39 8.55
C VAL A 129 -3.68 8.71 8.60
N LYS A 130 -3.95 9.30 7.43
CA LYS A 130 -4.73 10.54 7.34
C LYS A 130 -6.17 10.28 7.82
N GLN A 131 -6.63 11.12 8.75
CA GLN A 131 -8.01 11.10 9.27
C GLN A 131 -8.61 12.49 9.09
N ALA A 132 -9.55 12.65 8.15
CA ALA A 132 -10.21 13.92 7.89
C ALA A 132 -11.41 14.15 8.83
N ASP A 133 -12.23 13.11 9.04
CA ASP A 133 -13.49 13.18 9.77
C ASP A 133 -13.58 12.14 10.91
N GLU A 134 -14.55 12.31 11.81
CA GLU A 134 -14.81 11.34 12.89
C GLU A 134 -15.18 9.95 12.36
N ILE A 135 -15.93 9.89 11.25
CA ILE A 135 -16.28 8.62 10.60
C ILE A 135 -15.02 7.89 10.13
N GLU A 136 -14.09 8.61 9.46
CA GLU A 136 -12.82 8.03 9.01
C GLU A 136 -11.95 7.57 10.18
N LYS A 137 -11.93 8.32 11.28
CA LYS A 137 -11.23 7.91 12.50
C LYS A 137 -11.76 6.58 13.03
N ILE A 138 -13.08 6.40 13.09
CA ILE A 138 -13.69 5.14 13.55
C ILE A 138 -13.43 3.99 12.56
N LEU A 139 -13.56 4.26 11.25
CA LEU A 139 -13.30 3.27 10.21
C LEU A 139 -11.83 2.82 10.22
N CYS A 140 -10.89 3.76 10.25
CA CYS A 140 -9.46 3.49 10.36
C CYS A 140 -9.16 2.63 11.59
N HIS A 141 -9.62 3.04 12.78
CA HIS A 141 -9.39 2.30 14.01
C HIS A 141 -9.93 0.86 13.95
N LYS A 142 -11.15 0.66 13.40
CA LYS A 142 -11.73 -0.67 13.24
C LYS A 142 -10.98 -1.51 12.21
N PHE A 143 -10.57 -0.92 11.09
CA PHE A 143 -9.85 -1.59 10.02
C PHE A 143 -8.45 -2.02 10.47
N MET A 144 -7.68 -1.13 11.10
CA MET A 144 -6.37 -1.47 11.68
C MET A 144 -6.50 -2.56 12.73
N ARG A 145 -7.50 -2.47 13.63
CA ARG A 145 -7.76 -3.50 14.64
C ARG A 145 -8.09 -4.86 14.01
N PHE A 146 -8.85 -4.88 12.92
CA PHE A 146 -9.17 -6.11 12.19
C PHE A 146 -7.90 -6.78 11.63
N MET A 147 -6.99 -5.99 11.06
CA MET A 147 -5.72 -6.50 10.54
C MET A 147 -4.81 -7.02 11.66
N MET A 148 -4.71 -6.29 12.77
CA MET A 148 -3.90 -6.71 13.93
C MET A 148 -4.40 -8.00 14.58
N MET A 149 -5.72 -8.26 14.58
CA MET A 149 -6.27 -9.54 15.07
C MET A 149 -5.83 -10.75 14.23
N ARG A 150 -5.39 -10.52 12.99
CA ARG A 150 -4.92 -11.56 12.05
C ARG A 150 -3.40 -11.54 11.86
N ALA A 151 -2.66 -10.87 12.75
CA ALA A 151 -1.21 -10.75 12.68
C ALA A 151 -0.47 -12.10 12.72
N GLU A 152 -1.12 -13.20 13.12
CA GLU A 152 -0.52 -14.55 13.02
C GLU A 152 -0.37 -15.03 11.57
N ASN A 153 -1.37 -14.73 10.73
CA ASN A 153 -1.29 -14.99 9.29
C ASN A 153 -0.49 -13.90 8.58
N PHE A 154 -0.50 -12.69 9.15
CA PHE A 154 0.21 -11.52 8.65
C PHE A 154 1.47 -11.26 9.49
N PHE A 155 2.47 -12.12 9.33
CA PHE A 155 3.59 -12.29 10.27
C PHE A 155 4.50 -11.05 10.46
N ILE A 156 4.40 -10.04 9.60
CA ILE A 156 5.15 -8.78 9.75
C ILE A 156 4.38 -7.70 10.55
N LEU A 157 3.11 -7.92 10.89
CA LEU A 157 2.31 -6.96 11.68
C LEU A 157 2.54 -7.14 13.18
N ARG A 158 2.60 -6.01 13.90
CA ARG A 158 2.55 -6.03 15.36
C ARG A 158 1.11 -6.17 15.82
N ARG A 159 0.89 -6.93 16.90
CA ARG A 159 -0.43 -7.10 17.55
C ARG A 159 -0.96 -5.81 18.19
N LYS A 160 -0.06 -4.88 18.51
CA LYS A 160 -0.37 -3.55 19.05
C LYS A 160 0.48 -2.51 18.32
N PRO A 161 -0.08 -1.36 17.95
CA PRO A 161 0.68 -0.27 17.35
C PRO A 161 1.53 0.45 18.41
N VAL A 162 2.48 1.26 17.96
CA VAL A 162 3.18 2.22 18.82
C VAL A 162 2.23 3.36 19.21
N GLU A 163 2.37 3.90 20.41
CA GLU A 163 1.55 5.02 20.87
C GLU A 163 1.66 6.22 19.92
N GLY A 164 0.52 6.81 19.56
CA GLY A 164 0.45 7.92 18.61
C GLY A 164 0.49 7.53 17.12
N TYR A 165 0.46 6.23 16.81
CA TYR A 165 0.38 5.68 15.46
C TYR A 165 -0.79 4.70 15.35
N ASP A 166 -1.32 4.52 14.12
CA ASP A 166 -2.50 3.69 13.89
C ASP A 166 -2.15 2.21 13.70
N ILE A 167 -1.01 1.94 13.07
CA ILE A 167 -0.51 0.59 12.80
C ILE A 167 1.01 0.55 12.83
N SER A 168 1.55 -0.61 13.22
CA SER A 168 3.00 -0.84 13.25
C SER A 168 3.36 -2.21 12.68
N PHE A 169 4.43 -2.23 11.91
CA PHE A 169 5.09 -3.42 11.39
C PHE A 169 6.37 -3.70 12.16
N LEU A 170 6.69 -4.99 12.31
CA LEU A 170 7.96 -5.46 12.84
C LEU A 170 8.57 -6.42 11.82
N ILE A 171 9.65 -5.98 11.19
CA ILE A 171 10.39 -6.76 10.22
C ILE A 171 11.68 -7.22 10.88
N THR A 172 11.96 -8.53 10.86
CA THR A 172 13.15 -9.14 11.45
C THR A 172 14.02 -9.75 10.36
N ASN A 173 15.25 -10.14 10.71
CA ASN A 173 16.16 -10.85 9.80
C ASN A 173 15.52 -12.13 9.22
N PHE A 174 14.70 -12.84 10.01
CA PHE A 174 14.00 -14.05 9.55
C PHE A 174 13.06 -13.76 8.38
N HIS A 175 12.42 -12.58 8.36
CA HIS A 175 11.54 -12.20 7.25
C HIS A 175 12.33 -11.89 5.97
N THR A 176 13.51 -11.28 6.10
CA THR A 176 14.38 -10.98 4.96
C THR A 176 15.12 -12.21 4.43
N GLU A 177 15.26 -13.26 5.24
CA GLU A 177 15.79 -14.56 4.83
C GLU A 177 14.75 -15.37 4.03
N GLN A 178 13.47 -15.31 4.42
CA GLN A 178 12.38 -16.04 3.75
C GLN A 178 11.83 -15.32 2.51
N MET A 179 11.86 -13.99 2.50
CA MET A 179 11.33 -13.17 1.41
C MET A 179 12.35 -12.12 0.97
N TYR A 180 12.30 -11.79 -0.32
CA TYR A 180 13.15 -10.73 -0.84
C TYR A 180 12.81 -9.36 -0.21
N LYS A 181 13.83 -8.67 0.30
CA LYS A 181 13.68 -7.34 0.92
C LYS A 181 12.94 -6.32 0.05
N HIS A 182 13.14 -6.34 -1.27
CA HIS A 182 12.45 -5.42 -2.18
C HIS A 182 10.94 -5.66 -2.22
N LYS A 183 10.48 -6.92 -2.09
CA LYS A 183 9.06 -7.25 -1.98
C LYS A 183 8.45 -6.79 -0.67
N LEU A 184 9.21 -6.84 0.43
CA LEU A 184 8.78 -6.27 1.70
C LEU A 184 8.62 -4.75 1.62
N VAL A 185 9.57 -4.05 0.99
CA VAL A 185 9.47 -2.60 0.75
C VAL A 185 8.25 -2.30 -0.13
N ASP A 186 8.09 -3.00 -1.25
CA ASP A 186 6.93 -2.83 -2.13
C ASP A 186 5.61 -3.07 -1.40
N PHE A 187 5.56 -4.11 -0.56
CA PHE A 187 4.40 -4.41 0.24
C PHE A 187 4.03 -3.25 1.18
N VAL A 188 4.99 -2.68 1.91
CA VAL A 188 4.71 -1.57 2.84
C VAL A 188 4.22 -0.32 2.08
N ILE A 189 4.83 0.00 0.94
CA ILE A 189 4.41 1.14 0.11
C ILE A 189 3.01 0.91 -0.46
N HIS A 190 2.76 -0.29 -1.00
CA HIS A 190 1.45 -0.65 -1.51
C HIS A 190 0.39 -0.60 -0.41
N PHE A 191 0.71 -1.10 0.77
CA PHE A 191 -0.17 -1.04 1.94
C PHE A 191 -0.55 0.41 2.30
N MET A 192 0.41 1.34 2.28
CA MET A 192 0.13 2.76 2.51
C MET A 192 -0.83 3.35 1.47
N GLU A 193 -0.70 2.97 0.20
CA GLU A 193 -1.58 3.44 -0.88
C GLU A 193 -2.99 2.85 -0.81
N GLU A 194 -3.11 1.58 -0.44
CA GLU A 194 -4.40 0.87 -0.42
C GLU A 194 -5.25 1.25 0.81
N ILE A 195 -4.64 1.56 1.97
CA ILE A 195 -5.42 1.98 3.15
C ILE A 195 -6.29 3.21 2.84
N ASP A 196 -5.71 4.22 2.18
CA ASP A 196 -6.43 5.46 1.89
C ASP A 196 -7.64 5.21 0.97
N LYS A 197 -7.47 4.31 -0.02
CA LYS A 197 -8.55 3.91 -0.93
C LYS A 197 -9.62 3.11 -0.20
N GLU A 198 -9.22 2.12 0.59
CA GLU A 198 -10.13 1.24 1.32
C GLU A 198 -10.97 2.04 2.34
N ILE A 199 -10.37 2.97 3.07
CA ILE A 199 -11.10 3.86 4.00
C ILE A 199 -12.12 4.72 3.24
N SER A 200 -11.72 5.24 2.08
CA SER A 200 -12.61 6.05 1.24
C SER A 200 -13.79 5.23 0.71
N GLU A 201 -13.54 4.00 0.27
CA GLU A 201 -14.58 3.08 -0.19
C GLU A 201 -15.53 2.65 0.93
N MET A 202 -15.00 2.31 2.11
CA MET A 202 -15.80 2.00 3.29
C MET A 202 -16.70 3.18 3.69
N LYS A 203 -16.18 4.42 3.64
CA LYS A 203 -16.95 5.63 3.93
C LYS A 203 -18.13 5.80 2.95
N LEU A 204 -17.87 5.64 1.65
CA LEU A 204 -18.91 5.70 0.62
C LEU A 204 -19.97 4.60 0.82
N SER A 205 -19.54 3.38 1.13
CA SER A 205 -20.43 2.23 1.41
C SER A 205 -21.34 2.47 2.61
N VAL A 206 -20.83 3.05 3.70
CA VAL A 206 -21.65 3.39 4.88
C VAL A 206 -22.67 4.46 4.52
N ASN A 207 -22.27 5.52 3.82
CA ASN A 207 -23.17 6.61 3.43
C ASN A 207 -24.27 6.14 2.47
N ALA A 208 -23.93 5.31 1.48
CA ALA A 208 -24.90 4.74 0.55
C ALA A 208 -25.93 3.87 1.27
N ARG A 209 -25.48 3.00 2.18
CA ARG A 209 -26.38 2.15 2.98
C ARG A 209 -27.26 2.97 3.93
N ALA A 210 -26.71 3.98 4.59
CA ALA A 210 -27.48 4.86 5.46
C ALA A 210 -28.62 5.56 4.70
N ARG A 211 -28.36 6.01 3.46
CA ARG A 211 -29.38 6.60 2.59
C ARG A 211 -30.50 5.61 2.28
N ILE A 212 -30.17 4.39 1.86
CA ILE A 212 -31.16 3.35 1.53
C ILE A 212 -32.04 3.03 2.75
N VAL A 213 -31.43 2.88 3.92
CA VAL A 213 -32.15 2.59 5.17
C VAL A 213 -33.10 3.74 5.53
N ALA A 214 -32.67 4.99 5.39
CA ALA A 214 -33.50 6.15 5.67
C ALA A 214 -34.67 6.28 4.69
N GLU A 215 -34.43 6.08 3.38
CA GLU A 215 -35.47 6.10 2.35
C GLU A 215 -36.52 5.01 2.61
N GLU A 216 -36.08 3.80 2.95
CA GLU A 216 -36.98 2.68 3.20
C GLU A 216 -37.80 2.86 4.48
N PHE A 217 -37.19 3.41 5.54
CA PHE A 217 -37.90 3.76 6.76
C PHE A 217 -38.99 4.81 6.50
N LEU A 218 -38.69 5.88 5.77
CA LEU A 218 -39.64 6.97 5.50
C LEU A 218 -40.78 6.57 4.56
N LYS A 219 -40.58 5.61 3.65
CA LYS A 219 -41.68 5.04 2.84
C LYS A 219 -42.72 4.35 3.73
N ASN A 220 -42.25 3.60 4.72
CA ASN A 220 -43.11 2.81 5.62
C ASN A 220 -43.77 3.64 6.72
N VAL A 221 -43.26 4.83 7.05
CA VAL A 221 -43.86 5.77 8.03
C VAL A 221 -44.98 6.62 7.41
N ARG A 222 -45.08 6.70 6.09
CA ARG A 222 -46.14 7.46 5.38
C ARG A 222 -47.41 6.64 5.09
N LEU A 223 -47.53 5.44 5.67
CA LEU A 223 -48.75 4.62 5.70
C LEU A 223 -49.26 4.55 7.14
#